data_AF-A0A4S0I4L9-F1
#
_entry.id   AF-A0A4S0I4L9-F1
#
_cell.length_a   1.000
_cell.length_b   1.000
_cell.length_c   1.000
_cell.angle_alpha   90.00
_cell.angle_beta   90.00
_cell.angle_gamma   90.00
#
_symmetry.space_group_name_H-M   'P 1'
#
loop_
_entity.id
_entity.type
_entity.pdbx_description
1 polymer ?
#
loop_
_entity_poly.entity_id
_entity_poly.type
_entity_poly.pdbx_seq_one_letter_code
_entity_poly.pdbx_strand_id
1 'polypeptide(L)' 'MTALSVLDLSPITQGSTASQSLANSLDLARHAERLGYKRYWLAEHHNMPGIA' A
#
# COMPACT_ATOMS: atom_id res chain seq x y z
N MET A 1 23.17 8.04 7.20
CA MET A 1 22.11 7.01 7.21
C MET A 1 21.30 7.15 5.92
N THR A 2 20.87 6.05 5.33
CA THR A 2 20.05 6.05 4.11
C THR A 2 18.57 6.19 4.46
N ALA A 3 17.84 7.08 3.80
CA ALA A 3 16.40 7.23 4.01
C ALA A 3 15.63 6.07 3.35
N LEU A 4 14.66 5.50 4.07
CA LEU A 4 13.77 4.45 3.56
C LEU A 4 12.43 5.04 3.11
N SER A 5 11.77 4.41 2.15
CA SER A 5 10.44 4.78 1.62
C SER A 5 9.66 3.53 1.26
N VAL A 6 8.34 3.65 1.06
CA VAL A 6 7.43 2.54 0.70
C VAL A 6 6.84 2.78 -0.68
N LEU A 7 6.82 1.73 -1.50
CA LEU A 7 5.98 1.61 -2.68
C LEU A 7 4.93 0.54 -2.40
N ASP A 8 3.67 0.96 -2.38
CA ASP A 8 2.52 0.09 -2.18
C ASP A 8 1.83 -0.19 -3.51
N LEU A 9 1.57 -1.46 -3.76
CA LEU A 9 0.84 -1.93 -4.95
C LEU A 9 -0.65 -2.13 -4.67
N SER A 10 -1.12 -2.04 -3.42
CA SER A 10 -2.51 -2.34 -3.04
C SER A 10 -2.94 -3.76 -3.46
N PRO A 11 -2.30 -4.83 -2.94
CA PRO A 11 -2.63 -6.20 -3.32
C PRO A 11 -3.94 -6.69 -2.71
N ILE A 12 -4.81 -7.24 -3.55
CA ILE A 12 -5.99 -8.01 -3.11
C ILE A 12 -5.52 -9.42 -2.78
N THR A 13 -5.35 -9.69 -1.48
CA THR A 13 -4.95 -11.02 -0.98
C THR A 13 -6.06 -12.05 -1.18
N GLN A 14 -5.70 -13.33 -1.21
CA GLN A 14 -6.69 -14.41 -1.30
C GLN A 14 -7.77 -14.28 -0.21
N GLY A 15 -9.03 -14.33 -0.64
CA GLY A 15 -10.19 -14.23 0.26
C GLY A 15 -10.53 -12.80 0.73
N SER A 16 -9.81 -11.77 0.28
CA SER A 16 -10.14 -10.37 0.58
C SER A 16 -10.77 -9.66 -0.62
N THR A 17 -11.12 -8.40 -0.42
CA THR A 17 -11.77 -7.54 -1.41
C THR A 17 -10.90 -6.35 -1.75
N ALA A 18 -11.18 -5.68 -2.87
CA ALA A 18 -10.52 -4.43 -3.22
C ALA A 18 -10.65 -3.37 -2.11
N SER A 19 -11.84 -3.26 -1.50
CA SER A 19 -12.07 -2.35 -0.37
C SER A 19 -11.18 -2.67 0.83
N GLN A 20 -10.97 -3.96 1.13
CA GLN A 20 -10.06 -4.37 2.21
C GLN A 20 -8.61 -4.05 1.87
N SER A 21 -8.19 -4.24 0.62
CA SER A 21 -6.84 -3.84 0.16
C SER A 21 -6.59 -2.35 0.37
N LEU A 22 -7.52 -1.50 -0.06
CA LEU A 22 -7.40 -0.05 0.12
C LEU A 22 -7.40 0.37 1.61
N ALA A 23 -8.17 -0.32 2.45
CA ALA A 23 -8.15 -0.10 3.90
C ALA A 23 -6.78 -0.49 4.51
N ASN A 24 -6.17 -1.57 4.03
CA ASN A 24 -4.85 -2.00 4.44
C ASN A 24 -3.76 -1.00 3.99
N SER A 25 -3.85 -0.47 2.76
CA SER A 25 -2.97 0.59 2.26
C SER A 25 -3.04 1.84 3.13
N LEU A 26 -4.24 2.26 3.54
CA LEU A 26 -4.40 3.39 4.46
C LEU A 26 -3.73 3.12 5.81
N ASP A 27 -3.91 1.93 6.37
CA ASP A 27 -3.29 1.58 7.64
C ASP A 27 -1.76 1.51 7.53
N LEU A 28 -1.23 0.94 6.44
CA LEU A 28 0.20 0.87 6.17
C LEU A 28 0.81 2.28 6.01
N ALA A 29 0.15 3.20 5.30
CA ALA A 29 0.60 4.58 5.18
C ALA A 29 0.74 5.27 6.53
N ARG A 30 -0.26 5.10 7.42
CA ARG A 30 -0.22 5.62 8.80
C ARG A 30 0.90 5.00 9.63
N HIS A 31 1.16 3.70 9.47
CA HIS A 31 2.27 3.02 10.14
C HIS A 31 3.64 3.52 9.64
N ALA A 32 3.80 3.64 8.32
CA ALA A 32 5.03 4.13 7.70
C ALA A 32 5.37 5.56 8.14
N GLU A 33 4.35 6.43 8.27
CA GLU A 33 4.52 7.77 8.81
C GLU A 33 5.04 7.75 10.26
N ARG A 34 4.41 6.96 11.15
CA ARG A 34 4.85 6.83 12.54
C ARG A 34 6.28 6.28 12.67
N LEU A 35 6.70 5.42 11.75
CA LEU A 35 8.03 4.84 11.71
C LEU A 35 9.08 5.75 11.04
N GLY A 36 8.69 6.91 10.51
CA GLY A 36 9.61 7.89 9.93
C GLY A 36 10.07 7.57 8.51
N TYR A 37 9.32 6.77 7.75
CA TYR A 37 9.60 6.57 6.32
C TYR A 37 9.46 7.89 5.57
N LYS A 38 10.35 8.12 4.59
CA LYS A 38 10.48 9.42 3.93
C LYS A 38 9.37 9.71 2.92
N ARG A 39 8.89 8.70 2.21
CA ARG A 39 7.83 8.79 1.21
C ARG A 39 6.97 7.53 1.23
N TYR A 40 5.71 7.72 0.86
CA TYR A 40 4.77 6.67 0.55
C TYR A 40 4.26 6.88 -0.88
N TRP A 41 4.39 5.88 -1.73
CA TRP A 41 3.86 5.89 -3.09
C TRP A 41 2.83 4.79 -3.25
N LEU A 42 1.76 5.09 -3.99
CA LEU A 42 0.75 4.13 -4.38
C LEU A 42 0.82 3.97 -5.90
N ALA A 43 0.92 2.72 -6.37
CA ALA A 43 0.95 2.41 -7.79
C ALA A 43 -0.47 2.39 -8.39
N GLU A 44 -0.57 2.76 -9.67
CA GLU A 44 -1.83 2.70 -10.44
C GLU A 44 -1.80 1.51 -11.38
N HIS A 45 -2.89 0.74 -11.43
CA HIS A 45 -3.03 -0.43 -12.29
C HIS A 45 -4.42 -0.50 -12.91
N HIS A 46 -4.48 -1.00 -14.15
CA HIS A 46 -5.74 -1.21 -14.88
C HIS A 46 -5.81 -2.65 -15.34
N ASN A 47 -7.00 -3.26 -15.23
CA ASN A 47 -7.28 -4.61 -15.69
C ASN A 47 -6.39 -5.71 -15.05
N MET A 48 -6.02 -5.53 -13.77
CA MET A 48 -5.21 -6.48 -12.98
C MET A 48 -6.00 -6.97 -11.75
N PRO A 49 -6.70 -8.12 -11.82
CA PRO A 49 -7.63 -8.57 -10.77
C PRO A 49 -7.05 -8.77 -9.36
N GLY A 50 -5.72 -8.86 -9.22
CA GLY A 50 -5.03 -9.05 -7.95
C GLY A 50 -4.61 -7.75 -7.26
N ILE A 51 -4.91 -6.60 -7.85
CA ILE A 51 -4.52 -5.27 -7.37
C ILE A 51 -5.75 -4.37 -7.32
N ALA A 52 -5.89 -3.58 -6.26
CA ALA A 52 -7.00 -2.66 -6.04
C ALA A 52 -6.65 -1.20 -6.31
#